data_AF-A0A538FRU3-F1
#
_entry.id   AF-A0A538FRU3-F1
#
_cell.length_a   1.000
_cell.length_b   1.000
_cell.length_c   1.000
_cell.angle_alpha   90.00
_cell.angle_beta   90.00
_cell.angle_gamma   90.00
#
_symmetry.space_group_name_H-M   'P 1'
#
loop_
_entity.id
_entity.type
_entity.pdbx_description
1 polymer ?
#
loop_
_entity_poly.entity_id
_entity_poly.type
_entity_poly.pdbx_seq_one_letter_code
_entity_poly.pdbx_strand_id
1 'polypeptide(L)' 'MEAGHVRERLHQAMHRGSRKASEEEVAEVAAVVLAVVAEVTAELAEVIAELAARLEALEKRAS' A
#
# COMPACT_ATOMS: atom_id res chain seq x y z
N MET A 1 6.16 -0.15 10.96
CA MET A 1 5.97 1.19 10.38
C MET A 1 4.50 1.53 10.53
N GLU A 2 4.15 2.66 11.16
CA GLU A 2 2.74 2.99 11.48
C GLU A 2 1.96 3.38 10.23
N ALA A 3 0.89 2.63 9.93
CA ALA A 3 -0.08 2.91 8.87
C ALA A 3 -0.65 4.35 8.88
N GLY A 4 -0.52 5.08 10.00
CA GLY A 4 -0.90 6.49 10.13
C GLY A 4 -0.12 7.41 9.19
N HIS A 5 1.18 7.18 9.00
CA HIS A 5 2.03 8.06 8.17
C HIS A 5 1.62 8.10 6.69
N VAL A 6 1.17 6.96 6.15
CA VAL A 6 0.77 6.84 4.73
C VAL A 6 -0.57 7.52 4.47
N ARG A 7 -1.55 7.28 5.36
CA ARG A 7 -2.87 7.91 5.29
C ARG A 7 -2.78 9.44 5.39
N GLU A 8 -1.94 9.94 6.29
CA GLU A 8 -1.71 11.39 6.48
C GLU A 8 -1.18 12.04 5.19
N ARG A 9 -0.17 11.40 4.54
CA ARG A 9 0.43 11.89 3.29
C ARG A 9 -0.57 11.97 2.14
N LEU A 10 -1.41 10.94 1.98
CA LEU A 10 -2.45 10.92 0.95
C LEU A 10 -3.52 11.98 1.22
N HIS A 11 -3.93 12.13 2.47
CA HIS A 11 -4.95 13.10 2.87
C HIS A 11 -4.50 14.54 2.62
N GLN A 12 -3.25 14.87 3.00
CA GLN A 12 -2.65 16.16 2.73
C GLN A 12 -2.50 16.45 1.24
N ALA A 13 -2.12 15.46 0.43
CA ALA A 13 -1.99 15.61 -1.02
C ALA A 13 -3.35 15.95 -1.69
N MET A 14 -4.44 15.31 -1.23
CA MET A 14 -5.78 15.52 -1.79
C MET A 14 -6.44 16.86 -1.41
N HIS A 15 -6.07 17.47 -0.28
CA HIS A 15 -6.76 18.66 0.26
C HIS A 15 -6.12 20.01 -0.14
N ARG A 16 -5.11 20.02 -1.02
CA ARG A 16 -4.34 21.23 -1.37
C ARG A 16 -5.03 22.28 -2.27
N GLY A 17 -6.27 22.10 -2.77
CA GLY A 17 -6.98 23.27 -3.30
C GLY A 17 -8.25 23.02 -4.13
N SER A 18 -9.19 23.95 -4.03
CA SER A 18 -10.44 24.06 -4.81
C SER A 18 -10.26 24.59 -6.24
N ARG A 19 -9.03 24.58 -6.77
CA ARG A 19 -8.67 24.88 -8.17
C ARG A 19 -8.23 23.58 -8.85
N LYS A 20 -8.42 23.48 -10.17
CA LYS A 20 -7.84 22.36 -10.95
C LYS A 20 -6.34 22.30 -10.65
N ALA A 21 -5.88 21.15 -10.16
CA ALA A 21 -4.47 20.90 -9.85
C ALA A 21 -3.60 21.08 -11.10
N SER A 22 -2.40 21.62 -10.91
CA SER A 22 -1.35 21.69 -11.92
C SER A 22 -0.79 20.30 -12.23
N GLU A 23 -0.12 20.16 -13.38
CA GLU A 23 0.52 18.90 -13.77
C GLU A 23 1.60 18.46 -12.76
N GLU A 24 2.30 19.41 -12.15
CA GLU A 24 3.30 19.16 -11.11
C GLU A 24 2.66 18.59 -9.83
N GLU A 25 1.57 19.21 -9.34
CA GLU A 25 0.82 18.70 -8.19
C GLU A 25 0.26 17.29 -8.45
N VAL A 26 -0.21 17.02 -9.67
CA VAL A 26 -0.68 15.67 -10.06
C VAL A 26 0.47 14.66 -10.05
N ALA A 27 1.65 15.05 -10.55
CA ALA A 27 2.84 14.19 -10.55
C ALA A 27 3.30 13.85 -9.11
N GLU A 28 3.26 14.83 -8.20
CA GLU A 28 3.56 14.61 -6.77
C GLU A 28 2.58 13.61 -6.13
N VAL A 29 1.27 13.80 -6.35
CA VAL A 29 0.25 12.89 -5.82
C VAL A 29 0.42 11.49 -6.42
N ALA A 30 0.67 11.38 -7.72
CA ALA A 30 0.89 10.10 -8.39
C ALA A 30 2.11 9.37 -7.83
N ALA A 31 3.21 10.08 -7.56
CA ALA A 31 4.40 9.50 -6.95
C ALA A 31 4.11 8.96 -5.55
N VAL A 32 3.34 9.69 -4.73
CA VAL A 32 2.92 9.21 -3.41
C VAL A 32 2.04 7.97 -3.54
N VAL A 33 1.02 7.99 -4.42
CA VAL A 33 0.13 6.86 -4.63
C VAL A 33 0.89 5.61 -5.08
N LEU A 34 1.83 5.76 -6.02
CA LEU A 34 2.67 4.65 -6.49
C LEU A 34 3.52 4.05 -5.37
N ALA A 35 4.12 4.88 -4.51
CA ALA A 35 4.87 4.41 -3.36
C ALA A 35 3.96 3.61 -2.40
N VAL A 36 2.75 4.10 -2.13
CA VAL A 36 1.77 3.41 -1.27
C VAL A 36 1.34 2.08 -1.87
N VAL A 37 1.05 2.04 -3.18
CA VAL A 37 0.67 0.80 -3.86
C VAL A 37 1.81 -0.22 -3.81
N ALA A 38 3.06 0.21 -3.98
CA ALA A 38 4.22 -0.66 -3.88
C ALA A 38 4.38 -1.25 -2.47
N GLU A 39 4.24 -0.42 -1.43
CA GLU A 39 4.29 -0.85 -0.02
C GLU A 39 3.19 -1.88 0.29
N VAL A 40 1.93 -1.58 -0.05
CA VAL A 40 0.80 -2.50 0.18
C VAL A 40 0.96 -3.81 -0.59
N THR A 41 1.50 -3.75 -1.80
CA THR A 41 1.75 -4.94 -2.62
C THR A 41 2.80 -5.85 -1.98
N ALA A 42 3.86 -5.27 -1.41
CA ALA A 42 4.89 -6.01 -0.69
C ALA A 42 4.32 -6.68 0.56
N GLU A 43 3.55 -5.95 1.38
CA GLU A 43 2.90 -6.51 2.57
C GLU A 43 1.93 -7.65 2.22
N LEU A 44 1.14 -7.49 1.16
CA LEU A 44 0.23 -8.54 0.71
C LEU A 44 0.98 -9.80 0.26
N ALA A 45 2.12 -9.65 -0.42
CA ALA A 45 2.94 -10.78 -0.84
C ALA A 45 3.48 -11.57 0.37
N GLU A 46 3.88 -10.89 1.44
CA GLU A 46 4.31 -11.53 2.70
C GLU A 46 3.18 -12.33 3.35
N VAL A 47 1.98 -11.74 3.44
CA VAL A 47 0.80 -12.43 4.00
C VAL A 47 0.43 -13.66 3.17
N ILE A 48 0.47 -13.56 1.84
CA ILE A 48 0.21 -14.71 0.96
C ILE A 48 1.26 -15.81 1.20
N ALA A 49 2.54 -15.46 1.29
CA ALA A 49 3.61 -16.41 1.54
C ALA A 49 3.44 -17.12 2.90
N GLU A 50 3.06 -16.37 3.94
CA GLU A 50 2.78 -16.94 5.26
C GLU A 50 1.59 -17.91 5.22
N LEU A 51 0.50 -17.53 4.55
CA LEU A 51 -0.68 -18.40 4.40
C LEU A 51 -0.37 -19.67 3.61
N ALA A 52 0.43 -19.57 2.56
CA ALA A 52 0.88 -20.73 1.79
C ALA A 52 1.71 -21.70 2.65
N ALA A 53 2.65 -21.18 3.45
CA ALA A 53 3.44 -21.99 4.37
C ALA A 53 2.58 -22.68 5.45
N ARG A 54 1.57 -21.97 5.99
CA ARG A 54 0.61 -22.53 6.94
C ARG A 54 -0.23 -23.64 6.31
N LEU A 55 -0.68 -23.45 5.07
CA LEU A 55 -1.46 -24.46 4.33
C LEU A 55 -0.62 -25.72 4.11
N GLU A 56 0.62 -25.58 3.63
CA GLU A 56 1.53 -26.72 3.41
C GLU A 56 1.77 -27.50 4.71
N ALA A 57 1.95 -26.80 5.84
CA ALA A 57 2.11 -27.44 7.14
C ALA A 57 0.85 -28.20 7.59
N LEU A 58 -0.35 -27.69 7.27
CA LEU A 58 -1.61 -28.37 7.57
C LEU A 58 -1.81 -29.61 6.69
N GLU A 59 -1.50 -29.52 5.40
CA GLU A 59 -1.58 -30.64 4.47
C GLU A 59 -0.66 -31.79 4.90
N LYS A 60 0.59 -31.48 5.28
CA LYS A 60 1.54 -32.47 5.82
C LYS A 60 1.09 -33.15 7.12
N ARG A 61 0.24 -32.49 7.91
CA ARG A 61 -0.32 -33.05 9.16
C ARG A 61 -1.56 -33.91 8.91
N ALA A 62 -2.24 -33.71 7.79
CA ALA A 62 -3.45 -34.44 7.42
C ALA A 62 -3.15 -35.73 6.65
N SER A 63 -1.96 -35.84 6.04
CA SER A 63 -1.38 -37.05 5.45
C SER A 63 -0.67 -37.92 6.49
#